data_AF-A0AA88A7H8-F1
#
_entry.id   AF-A0AA88A7H8-F1
#
_cell.length_a   1.000
_cell.length_b   1.000
_cell.length_c   1.000
_cell.angle_alpha   90.00
_cell.angle_beta   90.00
_cell.angle_gamma   90.00
#
_symmetry.space_group_name_H-M   'P 1'
#
loop_
_entity.id
_entity.type
_entity.pdbx_description
1 polymer ?
#
loop_
_entity_poly.entity_id
_entity_poly.type
_entity_poly.pdbx_seq_one_letter_code
_entity_poly.pdbx_strand_id
1 'polypeptide(L)'
;MDKLGESSSKINVSSFPPLDVAGYPFVMNNMDQTKCIPFEGVSGTAKHLLEQNAQSFDHITANLLTYKLQDNIDLFSQTRNNITAILNDMRNMPGIMSRMPPLPVSINEDLAKNILR
;
A
#
# COMPACT_ATOMS: atom_id res chain seq x y z
N MET A 1 60.04 -8.23 -28.53
CA MET A 1 60.44 -6.82 -28.50
C MET A 1 59.19 -6.00 -28.28
N ASP A 2 58.59 -6.11 -27.10
CA ASP A 2 58.71 -5.18 -25.94
C ASP A 2 57.76 -3.98 -26.16
N LYS A 3 56.99 -3.46 -25.20
CA LYS A 3 57.33 -3.24 -23.78
C LYS A 3 56.09 -2.84 -22.98
N LEU A 4 56.06 -3.37 -21.76
CA LEU A 4 55.43 -2.93 -20.51
C LEU A 4 55.04 -1.43 -20.38
N GLY A 5 53.88 -1.19 -19.77
CA GLY A 5 53.48 0.11 -19.21
C GLY A 5 52.27 -0.02 -18.28
N GLU A 6 52.54 -0.24 -16.99
CA GLU A 6 51.56 -0.13 -15.89
C GLU A 6 51.02 1.30 -15.78
N SER A 7 49.77 1.46 -15.29
CA SER A 7 49.50 2.35 -14.14
C SER A 7 48.08 2.21 -13.61
N SER A 8 48.03 1.99 -12.29
CA SER A 8 46.85 2.05 -11.42
C SER A 8 46.40 3.49 -11.19
N SER A 9 45.12 3.72 -10.90
CA SER A 9 44.67 4.97 -10.27
C SER A 9 43.59 4.70 -9.23
N LYS A 10 43.96 5.02 -7.98
CA LYS A 10 43.15 4.99 -6.77
C LYS A 10 41.96 5.94 -6.90
N ILE A 11 40.75 5.45 -6.64
CA ILE A 11 39.58 6.31 -6.46
C ILE A 11 39.64 6.96 -5.08
N ASN A 12 39.65 8.29 -5.09
CA ASN A 12 39.72 9.18 -3.94
C ASN A 12 38.34 9.25 -3.26
N VAL A 13 38.26 8.91 -1.97
CA VAL A 13 37.07 9.06 -1.15
C VAL A 13 36.89 10.54 -0.85
N SER A 14 36.00 11.21 -1.57
CA SER A 14 35.61 12.59 -1.27
C SER A 14 34.62 12.58 -0.09
N SER A 15 35.10 13.07 1.04
CA SER A 15 34.31 13.33 2.26
C SER A 15 33.24 14.38 1.97
N PHE A 16 31.98 14.05 2.21
CA PHE A 16 30.86 15.00 2.19
C PHE A 16 31.10 16.12 3.22
N PRO A 17 30.77 17.39 2.90
CA PRO A 17 30.84 18.48 3.87
C PRO A 17 29.70 18.37 4.90
N PRO A 18 29.89 18.85 6.15
CA PRO A 18 28.87 18.80 7.19
C PRO A 18 27.67 19.67 6.81
N LEU A 19 26.46 19.11 6.92
CA LEU A 19 25.22 19.83 6.69
C LEU A 19 25.08 20.94 7.75
N ASP A 20 25.09 22.18 7.29
CA ASP A 20 24.91 23.40 8.07
C ASP A 20 23.50 23.42 8.72
N VAL A 21 23.47 23.38 10.04
CA VAL A 21 22.25 23.34 10.89
C VAL A 21 21.76 24.75 11.26
N ALA A 22 22.30 25.81 10.67
CA ALA A 22 21.86 27.17 10.93
C ALA A 22 20.61 27.56 10.13
N GLY A 23 19.42 27.11 10.55
CA GLY A 23 18.18 27.61 9.95
C GLY A 23 16.84 26.99 10.36
N TYR A 24 16.84 25.88 11.12
CA TYR A 24 15.59 25.38 11.70
C TYR A 24 15.44 25.92 13.12
N PRO A 25 14.40 26.74 13.42
CA PRO A 25 14.07 27.00 14.81
C PRO A 25 13.53 25.67 15.37
N PHE A 26 14.39 24.95 16.07
CA PHE A 26 13.99 23.86 16.95
C PHE A 26 13.23 24.50 18.11
N VAL A 27 11.93 24.70 17.91
CA VAL A 27 11.02 25.13 18.97
C VAL A 27 10.83 23.92 19.88
N MET A 28 11.72 23.78 20.84
CA MET A 28 11.53 22.93 22.02
C MET A 28 10.49 23.61 22.91
N ASN A 29 9.25 23.71 22.42
CA ASN A 29 8.14 24.19 23.20
C ASN A 29 7.59 23.02 24.00
N ASN A 30 7.98 23.01 25.27
CA ASN A 30 7.17 22.67 26.43
C ASN A 30 6.21 21.50 26.23
N MET A 31 6.73 20.36 26.69
CA MET A 31 6.06 19.20 27.25
C MET A 31 4.69 19.51 27.87
N ASP A 32 3.65 19.62 27.04
CA ASP A 32 2.26 19.50 27.43
C ASP A 32 1.48 18.78 26.33
N GLN A 33 1.37 17.46 26.51
CA GLN A 33 0.26 16.60 26.10
C GLN A 33 -0.45 16.94 24.79
N THR A 34 0.29 17.09 23.68
CA THR A 34 -0.34 16.85 22.38
C THR A 34 -0.32 15.35 22.15
N LYS A 35 -1.36 14.69 22.70
CA LYS A 35 -1.75 13.30 22.44
C LYS A 35 -1.31 12.93 21.04
N CYS A 36 -0.27 12.09 20.92
CA CYS A 36 0.05 11.44 19.66
C CYS A 36 -1.23 10.72 19.26
N ILE A 37 -1.97 11.32 18.34
CA ILE A 37 -3.21 10.76 17.84
C ILE A 37 -2.71 9.48 17.15
N PRO A 38 -3.04 8.28 17.64
CA PRO A 38 -2.60 7.07 16.97
C PRO A 38 -3.11 7.19 15.54
N PHE A 39 -2.21 7.10 14.58
CA PHE A 39 -2.61 7.00 13.19
C PHE A 39 -3.36 5.67 13.05
N GLU A 40 -4.69 5.72 13.13
CA GLU A 40 -5.61 4.63 12.78
C GLU A 40 -5.62 4.52 11.24
N GLY A 41 -4.46 4.18 10.67
CA GLY A 41 -4.22 4.25 9.22
C GLY A 41 -5.08 3.28 8.41
N VAL A 42 -5.62 2.25 9.05
CA VAL A 42 -6.55 1.26 8.50
C VAL A 42 -7.30 0.67 9.70
N SER A 43 -8.64 0.71 9.69
CA SER A 43 -9.47 0.02 10.68
C SER A 43 -9.09 -1.47 10.73
N GLY A 44 -9.03 -2.09 11.92
CA GLY A 44 -8.67 -3.51 12.05
C GLY A 44 -9.53 -4.43 11.17
N THR A 45 -10.79 -4.05 10.94
CA THR A 45 -11.71 -4.70 10.00
C THR A 45 -11.21 -4.61 8.55
N ALA A 46 -10.86 -3.41 8.08
CA ALA A 46 -10.38 -3.22 6.73
C ALA A 46 -9.08 -3.99 6.47
N LYS A 47 -8.18 -4.07 7.46
CA LYS A 47 -6.98 -4.92 7.38
C LYS A 47 -7.34 -6.39 7.17
N HIS A 48 -8.26 -6.92 7.97
CA HIS A 48 -8.66 -8.32 7.87
C HIS A 48 -9.33 -8.64 6.51
N LEU A 49 -10.16 -7.74 5.99
CA LEU A 49 -10.80 -7.92 4.68
C LEU A 49 -9.78 -7.87 3.53
N LEU A 50 -8.72 -7.05 3.65
CA LEU A 50 -7.61 -7.05 2.68
C LEU A 50 -6.83 -8.37 2.70
N GLU A 51 -6.57 -8.94 3.88
CA GLU A 51 -5.93 -10.25 4.01
C GLU A 51 -6.79 -11.37 3.41
N GLN A 52 -8.11 -11.35 3.64
CA GLN A 52 -9.03 -12.29 3.00
C GLN A 52 -9.04 -12.18 1.48
N ASN A 53 -8.96 -10.95 0.94
CA ASN A 53 -8.88 -10.75 -0.50
C ASN A 53 -7.59 -11.34 -1.08
N ALA A 54 -6.45 -11.13 -0.42
CA ALA A 54 -5.17 -11.70 -0.84
C ALA A 54 -5.25 -13.24 -0.94
N GLN A 55 -5.78 -13.89 0.10
CA GLN A 55 -6.01 -15.35 0.10
C GLN A 55 -6.98 -15.77 -1.01
N SER A 56 -8.08 -15.04 -1.20
CA SER A 56 -9.06 -15.33 -2.26
C SER A 56 -8.42 -15.26 -3.64
N PHE A 57 -7.52 -14.30 -3.89
CA PHE A 57 -6.81 -14.17 -5.16
C PHE A 57 -5.81 -15.32 -5.41
N ASP A 58 -5.15 -15.81 -4.35
CA ASP A 58 -4.30 -16.99 -4.46
C ASP A 58 -5.12 -18.23 -4.86
N HIS A 59 -6.29 -18.41 -4.23
CA HIS A 59 -7.22 -19.49 -4.58
C HIS A 59 -7.79 -19.34 -5.99
N ILE A 60 -8.18 -18.13 -6.39
CA ILE A 60 -8.64 -17.85 -7.76
C ILE A 60 -7.56 -18.26 -8.76
N THR A 61 -6.32 -17.86 -8.51
CA THR A 61 -5.18 -18.20 -9.37
C THR A 61 -5.00 -19.72 -9.47
N ALA A 62 -5.03 -20.45 -8.35
CA ALA A 62 -4.92 -21.90 -8.34
C ALA A 62 -6.07 -22.60 -9.09
N ASN A 63 -7.30 -22.10 -8.95
CA ASN A 63 -8.47 -22.62 -9.64
C ASN A 63 -8.41 -22.36 -11.16
N LEU A 64 -7.90 -21.19 -11.58
CA LEU A 64 -7.66 -20.89 -12.99
C LEU A 64 -6.63 -21.88 -13.59
N LEU A 65 -5.54 -22.17 -12.87
CA LEU A 65 -4.52 -23.12 -13.31
C LEU A 65 -5.02 -24.58 -13.38
N THR A 66 -6.06 -24.90 -12.61
CA THR A 66 -6.66 -26.24 -12.57
C THR A 66 -7.98 -26.34 -13.33
N TYR A 67 -8.34 -25.30 -14.10
CA TYR A 67 -9.57 -25.21 -14.90
C TYR A 67 -10.88 -25.34 -14.09
N LYS A 68 -10.85 -25.01 -12.79
CA LYS A 68 -12.00 -25.02 -11.89
C LYS A 68 -12.67 -23.64 -11.82
N LEU A 69 -13.19 -23.16 -12.95
CA LEU A 69 -13.72 -21.81 -13.05
C LEU A 69 -14.94 -21.56 -12.16
N GLN A 70 -15.78 -22.59 -11.96
CA GLN A 70 -17.00 -22.46 -11.17
C GLN A 70 -16.71 -22.22 -9.68
N ASP A 71 -15.61 -22.78 -9.17
CA ASP A 71 -15.14 -22.57 -7.80
C ASP A 71 -14.70 -21.12 -7.54
N ASN A 72 -14.49 -20.31 -8.60
CA ASN A 72 -14.12 -18.89 -8.46
C ASN A 72 -15.33 -17.97 -8.25
N ILE A 73 -16.55 -18.42 -8.51
CA ILE A 73 -17.74 -17.57 -8.40
C ILE A 73 -17.90 -17.05 -6.97
N ASP A 74 -17.81 -17.95 -5.99
CA ASP A 74 -17.92 -17.59 -4.58
C ASP A 74 -16.75 -16.70 -4.14
N LEU A 75 -15.53 -16.99 -4.60
CA LEU A 75 -14.33 -16.20 -4.29
C LEU A 75 -14.40 -14.78 -4.86
N PHE A 76 -14.89 -14.62 -6.09
CA PHE A 76 -15.11 -13.31 -6.69
C PHE A 76 -16.21 -12.54 -5.97
N SER A 77 -17.29 -13.23 -5.58
CA SER A 77 -18.38 -12.64 -4.78
C SER A 77 -17.88 -12.13 -3.43
N GLN A 78 -17.14 -12.97 -2.70
CA GLN A 78 -16.52 -12.62 -1.42
C GLN A 78 -15.59 -11.42 -1.58
N THR A 79 -14.69 -11.44 -2.56
CA THR A 79 -13.74 -10.35 -2.81
C THR A 79 -14.45 -9.03 -3.12
N ARG A 80 -15.49 -9.06 -3.95
CA ARG A 80 -16.32 -7.86 -4.25
C ARG A 80 -16.97 -7.31 -2.98
N ASN A 81 -17.55 -8.17 -2.16
CA ASN A 81 -18.22 -7.77 -0.92
C ASN A 81 -17.23 -7.14 0.06
N ASN A 82 -16.04 -7.72 0.20
CA ASN A 82 -14.95 -7.20 1.02
C ASN A 82 -14.49 -5.82 0.56
N ILE A 83 -14.25 -5.62 -0.75
CA ILE A 83 -13.87 -4.31 -1.31
C ILE A 83 -14.97 -3.27 -1.03
N THR A 84 -16.24 -3.65 -1.22
CA THR A 84 -17.38 -2.77 -0.95
C THR A 84 -17.42 -2.35 0.52
N ALA A 85 -17.21 -3.30 1.44
CA ALA A 85 -17.16 -3.03 2.87
C ALA A 85 -16.00 -2.10 3.25
N ILE A 86 -14.80 -2.32 2.70
CA ILE A 86 -13.63 -1.45 2.91
C ILE A 86 -13.91 -0.02 2.43
N LEU A 87 -14.44 0.14 1.20
CA LEU A 87 -14.74 1.46 0.66
C LEU A 87 -15.80 2.20 1.48
N ASN A 88 -16.78 1.48 2.01
CA ASN A 88 -17.79 2.05 2.91
C ASN A 88 -17.18 2.46 4.26
N ASP A 89 -16.30 1.64 4.83
CA ASP A 89 -15.58 1.95 6.08
C ASP A 89 -14.74 3.22 5.92
N MET A 90 -13.96 3.31 4.84
CA MET A 90 -13.14 4.50 4.53
C MET A 90 -13.99 5.78 4.37
N ARG A 91 -15.16 5.69 3.75
CA ARG A 91 -16.08 6.83 3.59
C ARG A 91 -16.62 7.32 4.94
N ASN A 92 -16.85 6.41 5.87
CA ASN A 92 -17.41 6.72 7.18
C ASN A 92 -16.35 7.09 8.23
N MET A 93 -15.06 6.98 7.89
CA MET A 93 -13.96 7.25 8.81
C MET A 93 -13.79 8.76 9.09
N PRO A 94 -13.65 9.19 10.34
CA PRO A 94 -13.45 10.60 10.67
C PRO A 94 -12.08 11.11 10.18
N GLY A 95 -11.94 12.44 10.11
CA GLY A 95 -10.65 13.08 9.82
C GLY A 95 -10.36 13.25 8.32
N ILE A 96 -9.09 13.10 7.93
CA ILE A 96 -8.65 13.37 6.56
C ILE A 96 -9.23 12.33 5.58
N MET A 97 -9.41 11.07 6.00
CA MET A 97 -9.92 10.01 5.12
C MET A 97 -11.31 10.28 4.55
N SER A 98 -12.25 10.81 5.33
CA SER A 98 -13.60 11.19 4.82
C SER A 98 -13.57 12.37 3.85
N ARG A 99 -12.46 13.12 3.76
CA ARG A 99 -12.28 14.24 2.84
C ARG A 99 -11.49 13.86 1.60
N MET A 100 -10.89 12.67 1.57
CA MET A 100 -10.15 12.21 0.41
C MET A 100 -11.10 12.04 -0.78
N PRO A 101 -10.63 12.38 -2.00
CA PRO A 101 -11.40 12.07 -3.20
C PRO A 101 -11.59 10.54 -3.31
N PRO A 102 -12.66 10.08 -3.97
CA PRO A 102 -12.84 8.67 -4.26
C PRO A 102 -11.64 8.13 -5.07
N LEU A 103 -11.35 6.84 -4.91
CA LEU A 103 -10.31 6.20 -5.71
C LEU A 103 -10.64 6.35 -7.20
N PRO A 104 -9.61 6.51 -8.06
CA PRO A 104 -9.81 6.74 -9.49
C PRO A 104 -10.38 5.51 -10.23
N VAL A 105 -10.47 4.37 -9.53
CA VAL A 105 -11.03 3.13 -10.04
C VAL A 105 -12.17 2.67 -9.13
N SER A 106 -13.27 2.27 -9.75
CA SER A 106 -14.42 1.67 -9.09
C SER A 106 -14.66 0.26 -9.62
N ILE A 107 -15.41 -0.55 -8.86
CA ILE A 107 -15.84 -1.86 -9.32
C ILE A 107 -16.78 -1.67 -10.54
N ASN A 108 -16.57 -2.48 -11.57
CA ASN A 108 -17.50 -2.55 -12.70
C ASN A 108 -18.68 -3.46 -12.30
N GLU A 109 -19.78 -2.85 -11.85
CA GLU A 109 -20.95 -3.58 -11.37
C GLU A 109 -21.64 -4.41 -12.46
N ASP A 110 -21.61 -3.97 -13.71
CA ASP A 110 -22.23 -4.73 -14.82
C ASP A 110 -21.44 -5.99 -15.15
N LEU A 111 -20.11 -5.86 -15.19
CA LEU A 111 -19.23 -7.03 -15.33
C LEU A 111 -19.38 -7.97 -14.13
N ALA A 112 -19.41 -7.43 -12.91
CA ALA A 112 -19.59 -8.24 -11.70
C ALA A 112 -20.90 -9.03 -11.73
N LYS A 113 -22.02 -8.40 -12.10
CA LYS A 113 -23.32 -9.09 -12.24
C LYS A 113 -23.30 -10.18 -13.31
N ASN A 114 -22.55 -9.99 -14.39
CA ASN A 114 -22.46 -10.98 -15.46
C ASN A 114 -21.59 -12.18 -15.07
N ILE A 115 -20.53 -11.96 -14.28
CA ILE A 115 -19.64 -13.03 -13.82
C ILE A 115 -20.29 -13.81 -12.67
N LEU A 116 -20.93 -13.14 -11.72
CA LEU A 116 -21.46 -13.73 -10.47
C LEU A 116 -22.89 -14.29 -10.61
N ARG A 117 -23.29 -14.66 -11.82
CA ARG A 117 -24.69 -14.97 -12.16
C ARG A 117 -25.08 -16.42 -11.90
#